data_AF-A0A945LWY1-F1
#
_entry.id   AF-A0A945LWY1-F1
#
_cell.length_a   1.000
_cell.length_b   1.000
_cell.length_c   1.000
_cell.angle_alpha   90.00
_cell.angle_beta   90.00
_cell.angle_gamma   90.00
#
_symmetry.space_group_name_H-M   'P 1'
#
loop_
_entity.id
_entity.type
_entity.pdbx_description
1 polymer ?
#
loop_
_entity_poly.entity_id
_entity_poly.type
_entity_poly.pdbx_seq_one_letter_code
_entity_poly.pdbx_strand_id
1 'polypeptide(L)'
;VILPFPDGVVRSGSKVGSQYKALPASTNEAYCPTLRGFAPKTELPDGVNCVLEIVIDGLDLKAVEDSTRLGMQAAARGGIKQISAGNYGGNLGKFHIHLHSLLK
;
A
#
# COMPACT_ATOMS: atom_id res chain seq x y z
N VAL A 1 16.57 -3.84 -6.09
CA VAL A 1 15.62 -3.16 -5.18
C VAL A 1 15.86 -3.63 -3.77
N ILE A 2 15.39 -2.89 -2.78
CA ILE A 2 15.30 -3.33 -1.38
C ILE A 2 13.86 -3.18 -0.88
N LEU A 3 13.51 -3.97 0.14
CA LEU A 3 12.25 -3.84 0.87
C LEU A 3 12.61 -3.33 2.29
N PRO A 4 12.52 -2.03 2.56
CA PRO A 4 13.20 -1.43 3.72
C PRO A 4 12.52 -1.71 5.07
N PHE A 5 11.29 -2.24 5.06
CA PHE A 5 10.56 -2.57 6.28
C PHE A 5 11.03 -3.90 6.88
N PRO A 6 10.71 -4.21 8.16
CA PRO A 6 11.07 -5.47 8.79
C PRO A 6 10.62 -6.67 7.94
N ASP A 7 11.58 -7.48 7.52
CA ASP A 7 11.40 -8.61 6.59
C ASP A 7 10.64 -8.26 5.31
N GLY A 8 10.71 -6.99 4.90
CA GLY A 8 10.09 -6.45 3.69
C GLY A 8 8.58 -6.20 3.78
N VAL A 9 7.97 -6.28 4.96
CA VAL A 9 6.50 -6.19 5.13
C VAL A 9 6.09 -5.04 6.06
N VAL A 10 5.14 -4.24 5.59
CA VAL A 10 4.47 -3.18 6.36
C VAL A 10 3.17 -3.71 6.94
N ARG A 11 3.04 -3.62 8.27
CA ARG A 11 1.78 -3.89 9.00
C ARG A 11 1.08 -2.63 9.51
N SER A 12 1.66 -1.46 9.26
CA SER A 12 1.25 -0.18 9.82
C SER A 12 1.21 0.90 8.73
N GLY A 13 0.36 0.68 7.71
CA GLY A 13 0.18 1.63 6.62
C GLY A 13 -0.20 3.01 7.13
N SER A 14 0.50 4.04 6.64
CA SER A 14 0.36 5.41 7.12
C SER A 14 -0.33 6.32 6.10
N LYS A 15 -0.95 7.39 6.59
CA LYS A 15 -1.38 8.55 5.78
C LYS A 15 -0.64 9.81 6.23
N VAL A 16 -0.57 10.79 5.33
CA VAL A 16 -0.02 12.13 5.64
C VAL A 16 -0.95 12.85 6.61
N GLY A 17 -0.37 13.50 7.62
CA GLY A 17 -1.10 14.23 8.64
C GLY A 17 -1.75 13.33 9.69
N SER A 18 -2.42 13.98 10.63
CA SER A 18 -3.03 13.35 11.79
C SER A 18 -4.11 14.25 12.38
N GLN A 19 -5.07 13.66 13.09
CA GLN A 19 -5.98 14.42 13.96
C GLN A 19 -5.23 15.14 15.09
N TYR A 20 -4.06 14.61 15.48
CA TYR A 20 -3.17 15.23 16.46
C TYR A 20 -2.15 16.10 15.72
N LYS A 21 -2.26 17.42 15.88
CA LYS A 21 -1.48 18.43 15.13
C LYS A 21 0.04 18.24 15.16
N ALA A 22 0.57 17.64 16.23
CA ALA A 22 2.00 17.41 16.39
C ALA A 22 2.55 16.23 15.56
N LEU A 23 1.68 15.37 15.01
CA LEU A 23 2.10 14.15 14.32
C LEU A 23 2.08 14.36 12.79
N PRO A 24 3.23 14.20 12.10
CA PRO A 24 3.31 14.38 10.64
C PRO A 24 2.66 13.25 9.84
N ALA A 25 2.47 12.10 10.46
CA ALA A 25 1.82 10.93 9.89
C ALA A 25 0.96 10.24 10.95
N SER A 26 -0.05 9.50 10.49
CA SER A 26 -0.91 8.67 11.33
C SER A 26 -1.30 7.39 10.61
N THR A 27 -1.95 6.47 11.32
CA THR A 27 -2.50 5.26 10.69
C THR A 27 -3.48 5.63 9.59
N ASN A 28 -3.50 4.83 8.52
CA ASN A 28 -4.50 4.93 7.47
C ASN A 28 -5.73 4.08 7.82
N GLU A 29 -6.63 4.66 8.60
CA GLU A 29 -7.87 4.08 9.10
C GLU A 29 -8.76 3.50 8.00
N ALA A 30 -8.71 4.04 6.78
CA ALA A 30 -9.49 3.53 5.65
C ALA A 30 -9.14 2.06 5.31
N TYR A 31 -7.91 1.65 5.63
CA TYR A 31 -7.38 0.30 5.41
C TYR A 31 -7.18 -0.50 6.71
N CYS A 32 -7.72 -0.04 7.84
CA CYS A 32 -7.65 -0.77 9.12
C CYS A 32 -8.88 -1.67 9.30
N PRO A 33 -8.76 -3.02 9.23
CA PRO A 33 -9.91 -3.92 9.31
C PRO A 33 -10.70 -3.77 10.63
N THR A 34 -10.00 -3.57 11.74
CA THR A 34 -10.61 -3.41 13.07
C THR A 34 -11.26 -2.04 13.28
N LEU A 35 -11.00 -1.06 12.41
CA LEU A 35 -11.57 0.27 12.48
C LEU A 35 -12.66 0.50 11.43
N ARG A 36 -13.11 -0.55 10.71
CA ARG A 36 -14.12 -0.43 9.64
C ARG A 36 -15.38 0.33 10.08
N GLY A 37 -15.83 0.15 11.32
CA GLY A 37 -17.01 0.83 11.88
C GLY A 37 -16.76 2.27 12.37
N PHE A 38 -15.51 2.70 12.48
CA PHE A 38 -15.11 4.03 12.97
C PHE A 38 -14.50 4.91 11.88
N ALA A 39 -13.91 4.31 10.85
CA ALA A 39 -13.34 5.04 9.73
C ALA A 39 -14.45 5.82 9.01
N PRO A 40 -14.23 7.10 8.62
CA PRO A 40 -15.21 7.87 7.85
C PRO A 40 -15.63 7.17 6.56
N LYS A 41 -14.67 6.46 5.93
CA LYS A 41 -14.88 5.58 4.79
C LYS A 41 -13.80 4.48 4.82
N THR A 42 -14.22 3.22 4.72
CA THR A 42 -13.29 2.12 4.49
C THR A 42 -13.07 1.90 3.00
N GLU A 43 -11.85 1.54 2.62
CA GLU A 43 -11.51 1.08 1.26
C GLU A 43 -11.37 -0.46 1.22
N LEU A 44 -11.73 -1.16 2.30
CA LEU A 44 -11.62 -2.61 2.39
C LEU A 44 -12.90 -3.29 1.90
N PRO A 45 -12.79 -4.25 0.97
CA PRO A 45 -13.91 -5.15 0.64
C PRO A 45 -14.39 -5.94 1.85
N ASP A 46 -15.64 -6.40 1.76
CA ASP A 46 -16.20 -7.31 2.77
C ASP A 46 -15.38 -8.59 2.91
N GLY A 47 -15.26 -9.07 4.15
CA GLY A 47 -14.48 -10.26 4.49
C GLY A 47 -12.96 -10.06 4.51
N VAL A 48 -12.43 -8.87 4.20
CA VAL A 48 -11.00 -8.57 4.39
C VAL A 48 -10.72 -8.29 5.87
N ASN A 49 -9.87 -9.11 6.48
CA ASN A 49 -9.52 -9.03 7.91
C ASN A 49 -8.05 -8.67 8.16
N CYS A 50 -7.24 -8.58 7.11
CA CYS A 50 -5.82 -8.24 7.19
C CYS A 50 -5.41 -7.48 5.93
N VAL A 51 -4.52 -6.51 6.10
CA VAL A 51 -3.89 -5.74 5.02
C VAL A 51 -2.41 -5.69 5.31
N LEU A 52 -1.60 -5.98 4.31
CA LEU A 52 -0.15 -5.85 4.35
C LEU A 52 0.27 -5.00 3.16
N GLU A 53 1.30 -4.18 3.35
CA GLU A 53 1.89 -3.35 2.31
C GLU A 53 3.35 -3.77 2.10
N ILE A 54 3.81 -3.66 0.86
CA ILE A 54 5.20 -3.89 0.47
C ILE A 54 5.71 -2.58 -0.10
N VAL A 55 6.71 -1.98 0.55
CA VAL A 55 7.39 -0.77 0.07
C VAL A 55 8.66 -1.20 -0.64
N ILE A 56 8.91 -0.64 -1.82
CA ILE A 56 10.01 -1.03 -2.70
C ILE A 56 10.84 0.21 -3.03
N ASP A 57 12.11 0.20 -2.62
CA ASP A 57 13.07 1.21 -3.02
C ASP A 57 13.99 0.63 -4.11
N GLY A 58 14.23 1.40 -5.17
CA GLY A 58 15.05 1.01 -6.31
C GLY A 58 15.97 2.13 -6.78
N LEU A 59 17.04 1.75 -7.48
CA LEU A 59 17.99 2.70 -8.08
C LEU A 59 17.40 3.40 -9.32
N ASP A 60 16.42 2.78 -9.96
CA ASP A 60 15.70 3.32 -11.11
C ASP A 60 14.24 2.85 -11.10
N LEU A 61 13.40 3.54 -11.90
CA LEU A 61 11.97 3.26 -11.98
C LEU A 61 11.69 1.86 -12.52
N LYS A 62 12.47 1.40 -13.50
CA LYS A 62 12.27 0.11 -14.16
C LYS A 62 12.42 -1.05 -13.18
N ALA A 63 13.41 -1.00 -12.31
CA ALA A 63 13.62 -1.99 -11.26
C ALA A 63 12.45 -2.04 -10.27
N VAL A 64 11.85 -0.89 -9.92
CA VAL A 64 10.68 -0.82 -9.04
C VAL A 64 9.43 -1.36 -9.73
N GLU A 65 9.21 -1.02 -11.00
CA GLU A 65 8.10 -1.52 -11.81
C GLU A 65 8.16 -3.04 -12.00
N ASP A 66 9.34 -3.57 -12.35
CA ASP A 66 9.54 -5.01 -12.53
C ASP A 66 9.35 -5.77 -11.21
N SER A 67 9.86 -5.22 -10.09
CA SER A 67 9.68 -5.81 -8.76
C SER A 67 8.22 -5.78 -8.32
N THR A 68 7.50 -4.69 -8.60
CA THR A 68 6.06 -4.57 -8.33
C THR A 68 5.28 -5.64 -9.10
N ARG A 69 5.53 -5.77 -10.40
CA ARG A 69 4.89 -6.78 -11.26
C ARG A 69 5.12 -8.19 -10.74
N LEU A 70 6.37 -8.56 -10.45
CA LEU A 70 6.73 -9.88 -9.94
C LEU A 70 6.09 -10.14 -8.56
N GLY A 71 6.12 -9.16 -7.66
CA GLY A 71 5.51 -9.25 -6.34
C GLY A 71 4.00 -9.46 -6.41
N MET A 72 3.30 -8.73 -7.28
CA MET A 72 1.86 -8.89 -7.50
C MET A 72 1.52 -10.29 -8.03
N GLN A 73 2.26 -10.77 -9.03
CA GLN A 73 2.07 -12.11 -9.58
C GLN A 73 2.31 -13.20 -8.52
N ALA A 74 3.35 -13.05 -7.69
CA ALA A 74 3.65 -13.97 -6.60
C ALA A 74 2.59 -13.95 -5.49
N ALA A 75 2.02 -12.78 -5.20
CA ALA A 75 1.00 -12.58 -4.17
C ALA A 75 -0.39 -13.06 -4.58
N ALA A 76 -0.72 -13.06 -5.88
CA ALA A 76 -2.03 -13.44 -6.41
C ALA A 76 -2.31 -14.96 -6.26
N ARG A 77 -2.51 -15.40 -5.02
CA ARG A 77 -2.78 -16.78 -4.60
C ARG A 77 -4.11 -16.86 -3.85
N GLY A 78 -4.59 -18.08 -3.64
CA GLY A 78 -5.80 -18.34 -2.85
C GLY A 78 -5.75 -17.67 -1.47
N GLY A 79 -6.83 -16.98 -1.10
CA GLY A 79 -6.94 -16.23 0.15
C GLY A 79 -6.69 -14.72 0.01
N ILE A 80 -5.96 -14.29 -1.02
CA ILE A 80 -5.81 -12.85 -1.32
C ILE A 80 -7.05 -12.36 -2.06
N LYS A 81 -7.74 -11.37 -1.48
CA LYS A 81 -8.99 -10.82 -2.02
C LYS A 81 -8.77 -9.71 -3.04
N GLN A 82 -7.73 -8.90 -2.85
CA GLN A 82 -7.45 -7.74 -3.68
C GLN A 82 -5.97 -7.38 -3.57
N ILE A 83 -5.43 -6.85 -4.67
CA ILE A 83 -4.14 -6.16 -4.72
C ILE A 83 -4.44 -4.72 -5.12
N SER A 84 -3.86 -3.76 -4.39
CA SER A 84 -4.00 -2.32 -4.63
C SER A 84 -2.65 -1.63 -4.39
N ALA A 85 -2.60 -0.30 -4.57
CA ALA A 85 -1.43 0.52 -4.28
C ALA A 85 -1.81 1.80 -3.54
N GLY A 86 -1.01 2.16 -2.54
CA GLY A 86 -1.09 3.44 -1.86
C GLY A 86 -0.64 4.59 -2.77
N ASN A 87 -1.33 5.74 -2.68
CA ASN A 87 -0.94 6.95 -3.39
C ASN A 87 -1.38 8.20 -2.61
N TYR A 88 -0.84 9.35 -2.98
CA TYR A 88 -1.11 10.64 -2.33
C TYR A 88 -1.85 11.61 -3.27
N GLY A 89 -2.77 11.08 -4.10
CA GLY A 89 -3.57 11.90 -5.02
C GLY A 89 -2.78 12.49 -6.20
N GLY A 90 -1.61 11.93 -6.52
CA GLY A 90 -0.80 12.32 -7.69
C GLY A 90 0.07 13.58 -7.53
N ASN A 91 -0.11 14.34 -6.45
CA ASN A 91 0.53 15.66 -6.29
C ASN A 91 1.83 15.66 -5.49
N LEU A 92 2.17 14.55 -4.81
CA LEU A 92 3.33 14.46 -3.92
C LEU A 92 4.53 13.77 -4.57
N GLY A 93 4.30 12.61 -5.19
CA GLY A 93 5.34 11.79 -5.80
C GLY A 93 5.56 12.14 -7.27
N LYS A 94 6.83 12.17 -7.70
CA LYS A 94 7.20 12.38 -9.12
C LYS A 94 6.89 11.19 -10.02
N PHE A 95 6.90 9.98 -9.47
CA PHE A 95 6.70 8.72 -10.20
C PHE A 95 5.34 8.13 -9.87
N HIS A 96 4.57 7.77 -10.89
CA HIS A 96 3.26 7.13 -10.74
C HIS A 96 3.30 5.75 -11.40
N ILE A 97 3.24 4.70 -10.60
CA ILE A 97 3.30 3.32 -11.07
C ILE A 97 1.87 2.77 -11.16
N HIS A 98 1.35 2.68 -12.37
CA HIS A 98 -0.01 2.19 -12.61
C HIS A 98 -0.04 0.66 -12.73
N LEU A 99 -0.61 -0.02 -11.73
CA LEU A 99 -0.57 -1.49 -11.64
C LEU A 99 -1.08 -2.22 -12.89
N HIS A 100 -2.16 -1.73 -13.50
CA HIS A 100 -2.72 -2.33 -14.72
C HIS A 100 -1.78 -2.23 -15.92
N SER A 101 -0.98 -1.16 -16.00
CA SER A 101 0.02 -1.01 -17.07
C SER A 101 1.17 -2.00 -16.93
N LEU A 102 1.47 -2.46 -15.71
CA LEU A 102 2.52 -3.46 -15.46
C LEU A 102 2.11 -4.89 -15.84
N LEU A 103 0.81 -5.13 -16.06
CA LEU A 103 0.28 -6.45 -16.38
C LEU A 103 0.02 -6.66 -17.88
N LYS A 104 0.18 -5.60 -18.68
CA LYS A 104 0.12 -5.68 -20.15
C LYS A 104 1.42 -6.27 -20.68
#